data_AF-A0A6J4I957-F1
#
_entry.id   AF-A0A6J4I957-F1
#
_cell.length_a   1.000
_cell.length_b   1.000
_cell.length_c   1.000
_cell.angle_alpha   90.00
_cell.angle_beta   90.00
_cell.angle_gamma   90.00
#
_symmetry.space_group_name_H-M   'P 1'
#
loop_
_entity.id
_entity.type
_entity.pdbx_description
1 polymer ?
#
loop_
_entity_poly.entity_id
_entity_poly.type
_entity_poly.pdbx_seq_one_letter_code
_entity_poly.pdbx_strand_id
1 'polypeptide(L)'
;MTNLLAVSSQQRIGLAVVLTMLVGWVIYLLSASRRTYEPGSELTTAPNRKVYYDDEGMEGKRLTKYLWWAFGTLAISAVLLPVYWVREPFRQVGGGLDRGTAWFEEEEVKRGEWYFEASPGDPPTPREPHYGCETCHGKKGIGGVAAYTLVDPTNPEALPQQVQWAAPPLNTVMLRYRPEEVKQILVYGRAGTPMPPWGIEGGGALNDQQIEDLIAYLDHIKLNPKDVKEASLKEFGTDGAKIFEGFCARCHTQGASYGQPTVQGGGALGPDLTGGATLRQFPTVQQQLTWITETAPFGEQYGQRGISSGRMPFFGDTLTEEQIKAVVDYERTL
;
A
#
# COMPACT_ATOMS: atom_id res chain seq x y z
N MET A 1 25.06 -37.84 -13.31
CA MET A 1 25.18 -37.62 -11.84
C MET A 1 26.10 -36.42 -11.64
N THR A 2 25.60 -35.18 -11.80
CA THR A 2 26.31 -33.93 -11.45
C THR A 2 25.32 -32.75 -11.56
N ASN A 3 24.55 -32.50 -10.52
CA ASN A 3 23.69 -31.32 -10.34
C ASN A 3 23.59 -31.03 -8.84
N LEU A 4 24.74 -30.82 -8.17
CA LEU A 4 24.78 -30.89 -6.70
C LEU A 4 25.52 -29.76 -5.98
N LEU A 5 25.82 -28.61 -6.58
CA LEU A 5 26.61 -27.59 -5.85
C LEU A 5 26.02 -26.18 -5.71
N ALA A 6 24.88 -25.84 -6.32
CA ALA A 6 24.18 -24.60 -5.95
C ALA A 6 22.72 -24.59 -6.41
N VAL A 7 21.79 -24.47 -5.46
CA VAL A 7 20.33 -24.48 -5.67
C VAL A 7 19.78 -23.06 -5.83
N SER A 8 20.43 -22.03 -5.27
CA SER A 8 20.02 -20.61 -5.42
C SER A 8 21.08 -19.75 -6.15
N SER A 9 20.66 -18.59 -6.69
CA SER A 9 21.59 -17.62 -7.29
C SER A 9 22.64 -17.12 -6.31
N GLN A 10 22.27 -16.97 -5.03
CA GLN A 10 23.20 -16.58 -3.96
C GLN A 10 24.27 -17.66 -3.70
N GLN A 11 23.89 -18.95 -3.74
CA GLN A 11 24.84 -20.05 -3.57
C GLN A 11 25.83 -20.16 -4.74
N ARG A 12 25.39 -19.87 -5.98
CA ARG A 12 26.28 -19.82 -7.15
C ARG A 12 27.32 -18.71 -7.04
N ILE A 13 26.91 -17.52 -6.61
CA ILE A 13 27.81 -16.40 -6.37
C ILE A 13 28.79 -16.73 -5.23
N GLY A 14 28.30 -17.29 -4.12
CA GLY A 14 29.15 -17.71 -3.00
C GLY A 14 30.22 -18.73 -3.40
N LEU A 15 29.85 -19.74 -4.19
CA LEU A 15 30.79 -20.75 -4.69
C LEU A 15 31.86 -20.15 -5.60
N ALA A 16 31.48 -19.23 -6.50
CA ALA A 16 32.42 -18.56 -7.39
C ALA A 16 33.45 -17.72 -6.62
N VAL A 17 33.02 -17.01 -5.57
CA VAL A 17 33.92 -16.25 -4.69
C VAL A 17 34.90 -17.18 -3.97
N VAL A 18 34.42 -18.26 -3.37
CA VAL A 18 35.27 -19.24 -2.65
C VAL A 18 36.30 -19.88 -3.58
N LEU A 19 35.89 -20.27 -4.79
CA LEU A 19 36.80 -20.84 -5.79
C LEU A 19 37.88 -19.83 -6.20
N THR A 20 37.52 -18.56 -6.39
CA THR A 20 38.47 -17.50 -6.73
C THR A 20 39.48 -17.28 -5.60
N MET A 21 39.02 -17.27 -4.35
CA MET A 21 39.91 -17.15 -3.18
C MET A 21 40.83 -18.36 -3.04
N LEU A 22 40.33 -19.58 -3.27
CA LEU A 22 41.14 -20.81 -3.25
C LEU A 22 42.21 -20.79 -4.35
N VAL A 23 41.87 -20.38 -5.56
CA VAL A 23 42.84 -20.22 -6.65
C VAL A 23 43.90 -19.18 -6.28
N GLY A 24 43.49 -18.02 -5.75
CA GLY A 24 44.42 -17.01 -5.25
C GLY A 24 45.34 -17.53 -4.15
N TRP A 25 44.80 -18.35 -3.23
CA TRP A 25 45.56 -18.96 -2.15
C TRP A 25 46.55 -20.01 -2.66
N VAL A 26 46.15 -20.85 -3.61
CA VAL A 26 47.06 -21.82 -4.27
C VAL A 26 48.18 -21.09 -5.01
N ILE A 27 47.87 -20.02 -5.74
CA ILE A 27 48.89 -19.19 -6.42
C ILE A 27 49.86 -18.58 -5.38
N TYR A 28 49.33 -18.08 -4.26
CA TYR A 28 50.15 -17.56 -3.17
C TYR A 28 51.07 -18.65 -2.58
N LEU A 29 50.54 -19.84 -2.29
CA LEU A 29 51.32 -20.96 -1.75
C LEU A 29 52.41 -21.42 -2.71
N LEU A 30 52.09 -21.51 -4.01
CA LEU A 30 53.07 -21.85 -5.05
C LEU A 30 54.16 -20.77 -5.16
N SER A 31 53.78 -19.49 -5.07
CA SER A 31 54.73 -18.36 -5.06
C SER A 31 55.60 -18.35 -3.80
N ALA A 32 55.02 -18.61 -2.64
CA ALA A 32 55.72 -18.66 -1.36
C ALA A 32 56.67 -19.85 -1.27
N SER A 33 56.27 -21.04 -1.77
CA SER A 33 57.10 -22.24 -1.79
C SER A 33 58.38 -22.10 -2.63
N ARG A 34 58.37 -21.19 -3.61
CA ARG A 34 59.52 -20.88 -4.47
C ARG A 34 60.49 -19.86 -3.83
N ARG A 35 60.17 -19.28 -2.67
CA ARG A 35 61.07 -18.36 -1.96
C ARG A 35 62.02 -19.16 -1.06
N THR A 36 63.08 -19.70 -1.63
CA THR A 36 64.21 -20.21 -0.83
C THR A 36 65.12 -19.04 -0.47
N TYR A 37 65.17 -18.68 0.80
CA TYR A 37 66.21 -17.78 1.32
C TYR A 37 67.46 -18.60 1.59
N GLU A 38 68.59 -18.19 1.03
CA GLU A 38 69.88 -18.80 1.38
C GLU A 38 70.20 -18.52 2.86
N PRO A 39 70.56 -19.53 3.69
CA PRO A 39 70.97 -19.30 5.07
C PRO A 39 72.13 -18.30 5.15
N GLY A 40 71.98 -17.23 5.93
CA GLY A 40 72.96 -16.13 6.01
C GLY A 40 72.67 -14.95 5.08
N SER A 41 71.70 -15.08 4.16
CA SER A 41 71.24 -13.95 3.34
C SER A 41 70.59 -12.85 4.19
N GLU A 42 70.09 -13.16 5.39
CA GLU A 42 69.57 -12.16 6.34
C GLU A 42 70.60 -11.11 6.75
N LEU A 43 71.91 -11.38 6.67
CA LEU A 43 72.97 -10.41 7.02
C LEU A 43 73.09 -9.28 5.98
N THR A 44 72.79 -9.55 4.71
CA THR A 44 72.90 -8.61 3.58
C THR A 44 71.54 -8.18 3.02
N THR A 45 70.50 -8.99 3.20
CA THR A 45 69.15 -8.75 2.66
C THR A 45 68.14 -8.30 3.71
N ALA A 46 68.54 -8.22 4.98
CA ALA A 46 67.77 -7.62 6.07
C ALA A 46 67.18 -6.27 5.65
N PRO A 47 65.84 -6.08 5.70
CA PRO A 47 65.18 -4.87 5.20
C PRO A 47 65.71 -3.56 5.82
N ASN A 48 66.20 -3.62 7.06
CA ASN A 48 66.78 -2.50 7.81
C ASN A 48 68.28 -2.25 7.53
N ARG A 49 68.95 -3.11 6.76
CA ARG A 49 70.37 -2.95 6.37
C ARG A 49 70.56 -2.67 4.88
N LYS A 50 69.50 -2.76 4.08
CA LYS A 50 69.52 -2.29 2.70
C LYS A 50 69.79 -0.79 2.71
N VAL A 51 70.76 -0.33 1.91
CA VAL A 51 70.99 1.10 1.69
C VAL A 51 69.65 1.69 1.25
N TYR A 52 69.13 2.61 2.05
CA TYR A 52 67.88 3.28 1.72
C TYR A 52 68.11 4.12 0.46
N TYR A 53 67.03 4.35 -0.29
CA TYR A 53 67.13 5.19 -1.48
C TYR A 53 67.73 6.55 -1.11
N ASP A 54 68.64 7.05 -1.94
CA ASP A 54 69.10 8.43 -1.90
C ASP A 54 67.95 9.38 -2.23
N ASP A 55 68.14 10.67 -1.97
CA ASP A 55 67.11 11.68 -2.20
C ASP A 55 66.63 11.67 -3.66
N GLU A 56 67.53 11.50 -4.62
CA GLU A 56 67.19 11.43 -6.05
C GLU A 56 66.39 10.15 -6.42
N GLY A 57 66.68 9.01 -5.78
CA GLY A 57 65.89 7.78 -5.91
C GLY A 57 64.51 7.88 -5.26
N MET A 58 64.40 8.61 -4.15
CA MET A 58 63.15 8.88 -3.44
C MET A 58 62.25 9.83 -4.22
N GLU A 59 62.78 10.98 -4.65
CA GLU A 59 62.03 12.04 -5.34
C GLU A 59 61.85 11.78 -6.85
N GLY A 60 62.68 10.94 -7.46
CA GLY A 60 62.59 10.60 -8.88
C GLY A 60 61.62 9.45 -9.16
N LYS A 61 62.18 8.27 -9.47
CA LYS A 61 61.42 7.11 -9.98
C LYS A 61 60.40 6.58 -8.95
N ARG A 62 60.74 6.60 -7.66
CA ARG A 62 59.87 6.03 -6.62
C ARG A 62 58.67 6.93 -6.34
N LEU A 63 58.89 8.22 -6.11
CA LEU A 63 57.80 9.19 -5.97
C LEU A 63 56.90 9.21 -7.22
N THR A 64 57.50 9.24 -8.42
CA THR A 64 56.74 9.20 -9.68
C THR A 64 55.83 7.96 -9.76
N LYS A 65 56.31 6.78 -9.36
CA LYS A 65 55.49 5.55 -9.32
C LYS A 65 54.26 5.70 -8.42
N TYR A 66 54.42 6.25 -7.22
CA TYR A 66 53.29 6.45 -6.30
C TYR A 66 52.36 7.58 -6.75
N LEU A 67 52.90 8.63 -7.36
CA LEU A 67 52.11 9.69 -7.99
C LEU A 67 51.24 9.15 -9.14
N TRP A 68 51.74 8.20 -9.93
CA TRP A 68 50.92 7.52 -10.95
C TRP A 68 49.79 6.68 -10.34
N TRP A 69 50.01 6.03 -9.19
CA TRP A 69 48.94 5.36 -8.45
C TRP A 69 47.91 6.35 -7.92
N ALA A 70 48.37 7.46 -7.31
CA ALA A 70 47.50 8.52 -6.82
C ALA A 70 46.66 9.13 -7.97
N PHE A 71 47.30 9.42 -9.11
CA PHE A 71 46.64 9.90 -10.32
C PHE A 71 45.62 8.89 -10.85
N GLY A 72 45.96 7.60 -10.89
CA GLY A 72 45.03 6.54 -11.30
C GLY A 72 43.80 6.49 -10.39
N THR A 73 43.98 6.52 -9.07
CA THR A 73 42.84 6.54 -8.13
C THR A 73 42.01 7.83 -8.25
N LEU A 74 42.67 8.97 -8.48
CA LEU A 74 42.00 10.26 -8.69
C LEU A 74 41.17 10.20 -9.98
N ALA A 75 41.74 9.72 -11.08
CA ALA A 75 41.04 9.58 -12.36
C ALA A 75 39.85 8.63 -12.25
N ILE A 76 39.99 7.50 -11.54
CA ILE A 76 38.90 6.57 -11.25
C ILE A 76 37.78 7.31 -10.50
N SER A 77 38.10 8.02 -9.42
CA SER A 77 37.08 8.77 -8.66
C SER A 77 36.41 9.87 -9.50
N ALA A 78 37.19 10.58 -10.31
CA ALA A 78 36.74 11.68 -11.15
C ALA A 78 35.84 11.22 -12.30
N VAL A 79 35.94 9.96 -12.74
CA VAL A 79 35.08 9.38 -13.78
C VAL A 79 33.91 8.60 -13.18
N LEU A 80 34.16 7.75 -12.18
CA LEU A 80 33.13 6.89 -11.61
C LEU A 80 32.02 7.68 -10.90
N LEU A 81 32.36 8.77 -10.19
CA LEU A 81 31.35 9.56 -9.49
C LEU A 81 30.38 10.25 -10.45
N PRO A 82 30.83 10.98 -11.50
CA PRO A 82 29.92 11.50 -12.51
C PRO A 82 29.11 10.42 -13.23
N VAL A 83 29.72 9.28 -13.60
CA VAL A 83 29.01 8.17 -14.24
C VAL A 83 27.92 7.60 -13.32
N TYR A 84 28.23 7.44 -12.03
CA TYR A 84 27.26 7.01 -11.01
C TYR A 84 26.10 8.01 -10.91
N TRP A 85 26.38 9.31 -10.87
CA TRP A 85 25.35 10.35 -10.79
C TRP A 85 24.48 10.45 -12.05
N VAL A 86 25.06 10.25 -13.24
CA VAL A 86 24.27 10.22 -14.49
C VAL A 86 23.27 9.05 -14.48
N ARG A 87 23.60 7.94 -13.80
CA ARG A 87 22.70 6.78 -13.65
C ARG A 87 21.67 6.95 -12.52
N GLU A 88 21.91 7.84 -11.56
CA GLU A 88 21.10 7.98 -10.35
C GLU A 88 19.59 8.18 -10.62
N PRO A 89 19.14 8.99 -11.60
CA PRO A 89 17.72 9.12 -11.90
C PRO A 89 17.05 7.79 -12.31
N PHE A 90 17.76 6.94 -13.06
CA PHE A 90 17.24 5.63 -13.47
C PHE A 90 17.19 4.64 -12.29
N ARG A 91 18.15 4.73 -11.37
CA ARG A 91 18.16 3.93 -10.14
C ARG A 91 17.01 4.32 -9.21
N GLN A 92 16.72 5.62 -9.12
CA GLN A 92 15.63 6.18 -8.31
C GLN A 92 14.27 5.75 -8.83
N VAL A 93 14.03 5.83 -10.15
CA VAL A 93 12.79 5.34 -10.76
C VAL A 93 12.67 3.82 -10.61
N GLY A 94 13.77 3.09 -10.81
CA GLY A 94 13.81 1.64 -10.67
C GLY A 94 13.15 0.89 -11.84
N GLY A 95 13.55 -0.37 -12.01
CA GLY A 95 13.09 -1.25 -13.10
C GLY A 95 14.15 -2.30 -13.46
N GLY A 96 13.85 -3.58 -13.22
CA GLY A 96 14.80 -4.67 -13.41
C GLY A 96 15.62 -4.98 -12.15
N LEU A 97 16.94 -4.74 -12.18
CA LEU A 97 17.85 -5.04 -11.06
C LEU A 97 17.90 -3.93 -9.98
N ASP A 98 17.40 -2.73 -10.28
CA ASP A 98 17.44 -1.58 -9.38
C ASP A 98 16.15 -1.45 -8.55
N ARG A 99 16.30 -1.33 -7.22
CA ARG A 99 15.20 -1.10 -6.27
C ARG A 99 14.96 0.40 -6.09
N GLY A 100 14.18 0.98 -7.00
CA GLY A 100 13.70 2.37 -6.96
C GLY A 100 12.24 2.48 -6.52
N THR A 101 11.60 3.62 -6.79
CA THR A 101 10.20 3.90 -6.42
C THR A 101 9.23 2.85 -6.98
N ALA A 102 9.41 2.43 -8.24
CA ALA A 102 8.56 1.41 -8.84
C ALA A 102 8.61 0.06 -8.11
N TRP A 103 9.78 -0.30 -7.56
CA TRP A 103 9.91 -1.53 -6.76
C TRP A 103 9.16 -1.41 -5.43
N PHE A 104 9.24 -0.24 -4.77
CA PHE A 104 8.55 -0.02 -3.51
C PHE A 104 7.03 0.03 -3.69
N GLU A 105 6.53 0.66 -4.75
CA GLU A 105 5.10 0.69 -5.11
C GLU A 105 4.56 -0.72 -5.38
N GLU A 106 5.30 -1.54 -6.15
CA GLU A 106 4.91 -2.93 -6.42
C GLU A 106 4.90 -3.78 -5.14
N GLU A 107 5.91 -3.59 -4.28
CA GLU A 107 6.00 -4.33 -3.01
C GLU A 107 4.92 -3.88 -2.01
N GLU A 108 4.57 -2.60 -2.00
CA GLU A 108 3.48 -2.04 -1.18
C GLU A 108 2.13 -2.67 -1.56
N VAL A 109 1.82 -2.73 -2.85
CA VAL A 109 0.59 -3.39 -3.36
C VAL A 109 0.59 -4.88 -3.00
N LYS A 110 1.72 -5.58 -3.14
CA LYS A 110 1.83 -7.01 -2.77
C LYS A 110 1.61 -7.25 -1.28
N ARG A 111 2.19 -6.43 -0.40
CA ARG A 111 1.95 -6.53 1.04
C ARG A 111 0.49 -6.26 1.38
N GLY A 112 -0.11 -5.23 0.76
CA GLY A 112 -1.52 -4.93 0.89
C GLY A 112 -2.43 -6.07 0.45
N GLU A 113 -2.10 -6.74 -0.67
CA GLU A 113 -2.81 -7.93 -1.14
C GLU A 113 -2.77 -9.05 -0.09
N TRP A 114 -1.60 -9.36 0.47
CA TRP A 114 -1.48 -10.38 1.51
C TRP A 114 -2.30 -10.04 2.76
N TYR A 115 -2.29 -8.78 3.20
CA TYR A 115 -3.11 -8.33 4.32
C TYR A 115 -4.60 -8.50 4.04
N PHE A 116 -5.03 -8.25 2.79
CA PHE A 116 -6.41 -8.34 2.36
C PHE A 116 -6.92 -9.79 2.28
N GLU A 117 -6.09 -10.71 1.80
CA GLU A 117 -6.44 -12.11 1.61
C GLU A 117 -6.67 -12.87 2.92
N ALA A 118 -7.47 -13.93 2.85
CA ALA A 118 -7.60 -14.87 3.95
C ALA A 118 -6.35 -15.77 4.01
N SER A 119 -6.00 -16.22 5.22
CA SER A 119 -4.82 -17.06 5.39
C SER A 119 -4.93 -18.36 4.57
N PRO A 120 -3.90 -18.73 3.78
CA PRO A 120 -3.97 -19.87 2.87
C PRO A 120 -3.93 -21.25 3.57
N GLY A 121 -3.82 -21.31 4.91
CA GLY A 121 -3.87 -22.56 5.68
C GLY A 121 -3.61 -22.39 7.18
N ASP A 122 -3.79 -23.49 7.92
CA ASP A 122 -3.45 -23.63 9.34
C ASP A 122 -2.31 -24.66 9.48
N PRO A 123 -1.12 -24.30 10.00
CA PRO A 123 -0.76 -23.00 10.58
C PRO A 123 -0.48 -21.93 9.52
N PRO A 124 -0.69 -20.63 9.85
CA PRO A 124 -0.35 -19.53 8.96
C PRO A 124 1.15 -19.59 8.61
N THR A 125 1.50 -19.21 7.38
CA THR A 125 2.90 -19.13 6.96
C THR A 125 3.63 -18.16 7.93
N PRO A 126 4.74 -18.57 8.58
CA PRO A 126 5.33 -17.80 9.69
C PRO A 126 5.88 -16.41 9.36
N ARG A 127 5.67 -15.89 8.14
CA ARG A 127 6.31 -14.68 7.63
C ARG A 127 5.36 -13.67 6.97
N GLU A 128 4.10 -14.03 6.72
CA GLU A 128 3.16 -13.19 5.97
C GLU A 128 1.83 -13.13 6.72
N PRO A 129 1.54 -12.02 7.44
CA PRO A 129 0.29 -11.91 8.18
C PRO A 129 -0.87 -11.67 7.20
N HIS A 130 -1.94 -12.46 7.34
CA HIS A 130 -3.17 -12.32 6.58
C HIS A 130 -4.29 -11.89 7.52
N TYR A 131 -5.04 -10.83 7.18
CA TYR A 131 -6.10 -10.29 8.03
C TYR A 131 -7.51 -10.60 7.52
N GLY A 132 -7.63 -11.13 6.29
CA GLY A 132 -8.86 -11.76 5.82
C GLY A 132 -10.00 -10.79 5.51
N CYS A 133 -9.70 -9.56 5.08
CA CYS A 133 -10.69 -8.58 4.60
C CYS A 133 -11.62 -9.18 3.53
N GLU A 134 -11.08 -10.05 2.67
CA GLU A 134 -11.85 -10.74 1.62
C GLU A 134 -12.94 -11.68 2.17
N THR A 135 -12.84 -12.12 3.43
CA THR A 135 -13.85 -12.98 4.06
C THR A 135 -15.21 -12.29 4.12
N CYS A 136 -15.21 -10.97 4.33
CA CYS A 136 -16.42 -10.16 4.31
C CYS A 136 -16.61 -9.46 2.96
N HIS A 137 -15.55 -8.88 2.39
CA HIS A 137 -15.63 -8.03 1.20
C HIS A 137 -15.42 -8.75 -0.13
N GLY A 138 -15.31 -10.08 -0.12
CA GLY A 138 -15.09 -10.89 -1.29
C GLY A 138 -13.67 -10.79 -1.85
N LYS A 139 -13.30 -11.76 -2.68
CA LYS A 139 -12.01 -11.78 -3.39
C LYS A 139 -11.88 -10.53 -4.25
N LYS A 140 -10.71 -9.87 -4.22
CA LYS A 140 -10.47 -8.59 -4.92
C LYS A 140 -11.52 -7.51 -4.61
N GLY A 141 -12.12 -7.54 -3.42
CA GLY A 141 -13.04 -6.50 -2.97
C GLY A 141 -14.32 -6.37 -3.78
N ILE A 142 -14.84 -7.45 -4.37
CA ILE A 142 -16.07 -7.41 -5.18
C ILE A 142 -17.36 -7.18 -4.36
N GLY A 143 -17.27 -7.17 -3.04
CA GLY A 143 -18.41 -7.16 -2.12
C GLY A 143 -18.74 -8.56 -1.64
N GLY A 144 -19.50 -8.65 -0.55
CA GLY A 144 -19.83 -9.94 0.05
C GLY A 144 -20.88 -9.82 1.15
N VAL A 145 -20.88 -10.80 2.05
CA VAL A 145 -21.80 -10.85 3.19
C VAL A 145 -21.04 -11.24 4.45
N ALA A 146 -21.44 -10.66 5.57
CA ALA A 146 -20.88 -10.96 6.88
C ALA A 146 -21.99 -11.23 7.89
N ALA A 147 -21.86 -12.31 8.66
CA ALA A 147 -22.78 -12.59 9.75
C ALA A 147 -22.60 -11.56 10.87
N TYR A 148 -23.70 -11.04 11.41
CA TYR A 148 -23.69 -10.06 12.49
C TYR A 148 -24.77 -10.34 13.51
N THR A 149 -24.47 -10.08 14.77
CA THR A 149 -25.44 -10.21 15.86
C THR A 149 -25.96 -8.83 16.25
N LEU A 150 -27.23 -8.58 16.00
CA LEU A 150 -27.93 -7.41 16.51
C LEU A 150 -28.32 -7.66 17.96
N VAL A 151 -27.98 -6.70 18.81
CA VAL A 151 -28.39 -6.65 20.21
C VAL A 151 -29.18 -5.37 20.42
N ASP A 152 -30.24 -5.44 21.21
CA ASP A 152 -31.03 -4.27 21.59
C ASP A 152 -30.37 -3.61 22.82
N PRO A 153 -29.77 -2.42 22.69
CA PRO A 153 -29.15 -1.75 23.83
C PRO A 153 -30.17 -1.24 24.85
N THR A 154 -31.44 -1.07 24.46
CA THR A 154 -32.52 -0.57 25.31
C THR A 154 -33.29 -1.68 26.02
N ASN A 155 -33.24 -2.91 25.48
CA ASN A 155 -33.82 -4.09 26.09
C ASN A 155 -32.80 -5.24 26.18
N PRO A 156 -32.00 -5.29 27.27
CA PRO A 156 -30.98 -6.33 27.44
C PRO A 156 -31.52 -7.76 27.51
N GLU A 157 -32.81 -7.95 27.76
CA GLU A 157 -33.47 -9.27 27.80
C GLU A 157 -33.93 -9.73 26.42
N ALA A 158 -33.94 -8.86 25.42
CA ALA A 158 -34.28 -9.23 24.06
C ALA A 158 -33.26 -10.24 23.50
N LEU A 159 -33.76 -11.29 22.85
CA LEU A 159 -32.90 -12.29 22.23
C LEU A 159 -32.06 -11.67 21.11
N PRO A 160 -30.73 -11.89 21.08
CA PRO A 160 -29.89 -11.42 20.00
C PRO A 160 -30.34 -11.99 18.65
N GLN A 161 -30.44 -11.12 17.64
CA GLN A 161 -30.86 -11.50 16.30
C GLN A 161 -29.63 -11.66 15.39
N GLN A 162 -29.47 -12.83 14.77
CA GLN A 162 -28.46 -13.03 13.73
C GLN A 162 -28.97 -12.50 12.40
N VAL A 163 -28.16 -11.68 11.74
CA VAL A 163 -28.45 -11.12 10.41
C VAL A 163 -27.28 -11.32 9.46
N GLN A 164 -27.58 -11.31 8.16
CA GLN A 164 -26.57 -11.28 7.11
C GLN A 164 -26.39 -9.86 6.62
N TRP A 165 -25.24 -9.27 6.89
CA TRP A 165 -24.90 -7.91 6.53
C TRP A 165 -24.29 -7.86 5.14
N ALA A 166 -24.83 -7.05 4.24
CA ALA A 166 -24.29 -6.82 2.92
C ALA A 166 -23.00 -5.97 3.03
N ALA A 167 -21.85 -6.62 2.83
CA ALA A 167 -20.56 -5.96 2.83
C ALA A 167 -20.35 -5.24 1.48
N PRO A 168 -20.01 -3.95 1.50
CA PRO A 168 -19.90 -3.17 0.28
C PRO A 168 -18.70 -3.61 -0.59
N PRO A 169 -18.79 -3.41 -1.92
CA PRO A 169 -17.65 -3.61 -2.81
C PRO A 169 -16.55 -2.59 -2.50
N LEU A 170 -15.32 -3.08 -2.30
CA LEU A 170 -14.13 -2.29 -2.03
C LEU A 170 -13.34 -1.93 -3.31
N ASN A 171 -13.53 -2.65 -4.41
CA ASN A 171 -13.00 -2.26 -5.73
C ASN A 171 -13.61 -0.96 -6.31
N THR A 172 -14.54 -0.33 -5.58
CA THR A 172 -15.10 1.01 -5.87
C THR A 172 -14.93 1.97 -4.69
N VAL A 173 -14.18 1.61 -3.64
CA VAL A 173 -14.04 2.46 -2.43
C VAL A 173 -13.24 3.72 -2.74
N MET A 174 -12.15 3.56 -3.50
CA MET A 174 -11.26 4.64 -3.93
C MET A 174 -11.88 5.53 -5.03
N LEU A 175 -13.12 5.22 -5.47
CA LEU A 175 -13.95 6.07 -6.33
C LEU A 175 -14.98 6.88 -5.56
N ARG A 176 -15.06 6.69 -4.24
CA ARG A 176 -16.14 7.24 -3.41
C ARG A 176 -15.64 7.83 -2.09
N TYR A 177 -14.37 7.64 -1.77
CA TYR A 177 -13.70 8.16 -0.60
C TYR A 177 -12.30 8.62 -0.98
N ARG A 178 -11.82 9.62 -0.25
CA ARG A 178 -10.43 10.07 -0.31
C ARG A 178 -9.54 9.09 0.49
N PRO A 179 -8.24 8.95 0.17
CA PRO A 179 -7.35 8.01 0.86
C PRO A 179 -7.34 8.17 2.39
N GLU A 180 -7.36 9.39 2.89
CA GLU A 180 -7.41 9.71 4.31
C GLU A 180 -8.71 9.30 4.99
N GLU A 181 -9.84 9.34 4.26
CA GLU A 181 -11.14 8.90 4.76
C GLU A 181 -11.18 7.37 4.83
N VAL A 182 -10.61 6.68 3.85
CA VAL A 182 -10.42 5.22 3.88
C VAL A 182 -9.50 4.83 5.04
N LYS A 183 -8.39 5.56 5.25
CA LYS A 183 -7.51 5.38 6.40
C LYS A 183 -8.30 5.47 7.70
N GLN A 184 -9.11 6.50 7.91
CA GLN A 184 -9.94 6.62 9.11
C GLN A 184 -10.91 5.45 9.30
N ILE A 185 -11.55 4.97 8.22
CA ILE A 185 -12.46 3.81 8.28
C ILE A 185 -11.70 2.54 8.67
N LEU A 186 -10.50 2.32 8.12
CA LEU A 186 -9.68 1.16 8.46
C LEU A 186 -9.16 1.25 9.90
N VAL A 187 -8.69 2.43 10.34
CA VAL A 187 -8.16 2.60 11.69
C VAL A 187 -9.24 2.36 12.74
N TYR A 188 -10.39 3.02 12.62
CA TYR A 188 -11.43 3.04 13.66
C TYR A 188 -12.61 2.10 13.42
N GLY A 189 -12.69 1.48 12.24
CA GLY A 189 -13.82 0.64 11.86
C GLY A 189 -15.12 1.43 11.75
N ARG A 190 -16.25 0.72 11.78
CA ARG A 190 -17.60 1.30 11.83
C ARG A 190 -18.40 0.63 12.94
N ALA A 191 -18.50 1.31 14.08
CA ALA A 191 -19.28 0.85 15.22
C ALA A 191 -20.73 0.52 14.82
N GLY A 192 -21.28 -0.55 15.39
CA GLY A 192 -22.62 -1.05 15.06
C GLY A 192 -22.72 -1.79 13.72
N THR A 193 -21.58 -2.13 13.10
CA THR A 193 -21.49 -2.94 11.88
C THR A 193 -20.46 -4.06 12.07
N PRO A 194 -20.39 -5.04 11.14
CA PRO A 194 -19.36 -6.09 11.16
C PRO A 194 -17.94 -5.61 10.89
N MET A 195 -17.71 -4.31 10.60
CA MET A 195 -16.39 -3.77 10.27
C MET A 195 -15.67 -3.30 11.53
N PRO A 196 -14.77 -4.11 12.13
CA PRO A 196 -14.03 -3.71 13.33
C PRO A 196 -12.96 -2.66 13.00
N PRO A 197 -12.39 -2.00 14.03
CA PRO A 197 -11.14 -1.25 13.87
C PRO A 197 -9.99 -2.20 13.54
N TRP A 198 -9.15 -1.80 12.58
CA TRP A 198 -7.94 -2.53 12.21
C TRP A 198 -6.66 -1.81 12.61
N GLY A 199 -6.66 -0.48 12.70
CA GLY A 199 -5.49 0.27 13.13
C GLY A 199 -5.27 0.20 14.64
N ILE A 200 -4.00 0.21 15.07
CA ILE A 200 -3.63 0.16 16.50
C ILE A 200 -4.31 1.28 17.30
N GLU A 201 -4.44 2.49 16.75
CA GLU A 201 -5.13 3.60 17.41
C GLU A 201 -6.61 3.31 17.71
N GLY A 202 -7.28 2.55 16.83
CA GLY A 202 -8.65 2.10 17.03
C GLY A 202 -8.77 0.81 17.85
N GLY A 203 -7.66 0.23 18.30
CA GLY A 203 -7.61 -1.05 19.02
C GLY A 203 -7.48 -2.29 18.13
N GLY A 204 -7.14 -2.10 16.84
CA GLY A 204 -6.86 -3.20 15.90
C GLY A 204 -5.39 -3.64 15.88
N ALA A 205 -5.03 -4.50 14.93
CA ALA A 205 -3.73 -5.17 14.85
C ALA A 205 -2.71 -4.51 13.90
N LEU A 206 -3.14 -3.57 13.05
CA LEU A 206 -2.34 -2.98 11.97
C LEU A 206 -1.67 -1.68 12.40
N ASN A 207 -0.38 -1.55 12.07
CA ASN A 207 0.32 -0.28 12.13
C ASN A 207 0.03 0.60 10.90
N ASP A 208 0.48 1.86 10.94
CA ASP A 208 0.21 2.85 9.89
C ASP A 208 0.69 2.41 8.50
N GLN A 209 1.89 1.82 8.41
CA GLN A 209 2.42 1.33 7.13
C GLN A 209 1.55 0.20 6.57
N GLN A 210 1.07 -0.70 7.42
CA GLN A 210 0.20 -1.79 6.97
C GLN A 210 -1.17 -1.30 6.49
N ILE A 211 -1.68 -0.23 7.09
CA ILE A 211 -2.90 0.45 6.64
C ILE A 211 -2.65 1.13 5.28
N GLU A 212 -1.50 1.76 5.09
CA GLU A 212 -1.11 2.39 3.82
C GLU A 212 -0.93 1.35 2.70
N ASP A 213 -0.25 0.24 2.99
CA ASP A 213 -0.13 -0.90 2.07
C ASP A 213 -1.51 -1.42 1.61
N LEU A 214 -2.47 -1.54 2.55
CA LEU A 214 -3.86 -1.91 2.22
C LEU A 214 -4.54 -0.88 1.31
N ILE A 215 -4.37 0.42 1.57
CA ILE A 215 -4.95 1.48 0.74
C ILE A 215 -4.35 1.46 -0.67
N ALA A 216 -3.04 1.23 -0.80
CA ALA A 216 -2.38 1.06 -2.09
C ALA A 216 -2.95 -0.15 -2.86
N TYR A 217 -3.19 -1.28 -2.18
CA TYR A 217 -3.87 -2.42 -2.78
C TYR A 217 -5.31 -2.09 -3.21
N LEU A 218 -6.07 -1.37 -2.39
CA LEU A 218 -7.43 -0.93 -2.72
C LEU A 218 -7.47 0.00 -3.95
N ASP A 219 -6.46 0.86 -4.11
CA ASP A 219 -6.30 1.69 -5.32
C ASP A 219 -5.88 0.85 -6.54
N HIS A 220 -5.05 -0.18 -6.34
CA HIS A 220 -4.65 -1.10 -7.40
C HIS A 220 -5.82 -1.92 -7.97
N ILE A 221 -6.73 -2.41 -7.12
CA ILE A 221 -7.91 -3.18 -7.55
C ILE A 221 -9.09 -2.31 -8.01
N LYS A 222 -8.94 -0.98 -7.96
CA LYS A 222 -9.98 -0.02 -8.30
C LYS A 222 -10.46 -0.19 -9.73
N LEU A 223 -11.77 -0.22 -9.91
CA LEU A 223 -12.39 -0.26 -11.24
C LEU A 223 -12.26 1.09 -11.96
N ASN A 224 -12.37 1.07 -13.29
CA ASN A 224 -12.41 2.29 -14.08
C ASN A 224 -13.74 3.04 -13.82
N PRO A 225 -13.71 4.34 -13.48
CA PRO A 225 -14.92 5.14 -13.25
C PRO A 225 -15.95 5.06 -14.40
N LYS A 226 -15.48 4.99 -15.65
CA LYS A 226 -16.37 4.89 -16.82
C LYS A 226 -17.20 3.61 -16.81
N ASP A 227 -16.53 2.47 -16.60
CA ASP A 227 -17.18 1.16 -16.56
C ASP A 227 -18.17 1.07 -15.40
N VAL A 228 -17.83 1.68 -14.25
CA VAL A 228 -18.72 1.73 -13.07
C VAL A 228 -19.96 2.59 -13.33
N LYS A 229 -19.82 3.75 -13.98
CA LYS A 229 -20.96 4.59 -14.37
C LYS A 229 -21.87 3.89 -15.37
N GLU A 230 -21.29 3.24 -16.38
CA GLU A 230 -22.06 2.47 -17.37
C GLU A 230 -22.82 1.30 -16.72
N ALA A 231 -22.17 0.56 -15.82
CA ALA A 231 -22.81 -0.50 -15.06
C ALA A 231 -23.94 0.04 -14.17
N SER A 232 -23.71 1.15 -13.46
CA SER A 232 -24.71 1.79 -12.59
C SER A 232 -25.90 2.32 -13.39
N LEU A 233 -25.66 2.92 -14.57
CA LEU A 233 -26.73 3.37 -15.46
C LEU A 233 -27.56 2.20 -15.98
N LYS A 234 -26.91 1.08 -16.32
CA LYS A 234 -27.61 -0.13 -16.78
C LYS A 234 -28.47 -0.76 -15.69
N GLU A 235 -27.98 -0.79 -14.45
CA GLU A 235 -28.67 -1.44 -13.33
C GLU A 235 -29.80 -0.58 -12.76
N PHE A 236 -29.53 0.71 -12.51
CA PHE A 236 -30.45 1.59 -11.78
C PHE A 236 -31.23 2.55 -12.70
N GLY A 237 -30.76 2.77 -13.93
CA GLY A 237 -31.32 3.80 -14.81
C GLY A 237 -31.24 5.18 -14.16
N THR A 238 -32.29 5.99 -14.36
CA THR A 238 -32.45 7.32 -13.76
C THR A 238 -33.63 7.37 -12.77
N ASP A 239 -33.96 6.24 -12.16
CA ASP A 239 -34.99 6.14 -11.11
C ASP A 239 -34.36 6.51 -9.75
N GLY A 240 -34.70 7.71 -9.25
CA GLY A 240 -34.13 8.23 -8.00
C GLY A 240 -34.36 7.35 -6.79
N ALA A 241 -35.50 6.65 -6.71
CA ALA A 241 -35.81 5.76 -5.59
C ALA A 241 -34.92 4.50 -5.60
N LYS A 242 -34.68 3.92 -6.79
CA LYS A 242 -33.78 2.77 -6.95
C LYS A 242 -32.33 3.14 -6.69
N ILE A 243 -31.90 4.32 -7.17
CA ILE A 243 -30.56 4.83 -6.91
C ILE A 243 -30.37 5.04 -5.40
N PHE A 244 -31.37 5.62 -4.73
CA PHE A 244 -31.32 5.78 -3.27
C PHE A 244 -31.17 4.43 -2.56
N GLU A 245 -31.93 3.41 -2.94
CA GLU A 245 -31.83 2.06 -2.35
C GLU A 245 -30.43 1.45 -2.53
N GLY A 246 -29.85 1.55 -3.73
CA GLY A 246 -28.53 0.97 -4.03
C GLY A 246 -27.35 1.70 -3.36
N PHE A 247 -27.41 3.02 -3.25
CA PHE A 247 -26.26 3.85 -2.87
C PHE A 247 -26.40 4.52 -1.50
N CYS A 248 -27.60 4.98 -1.13
CA CYS A 248 -27.82 5.85 0.03
C CYS A 248 -28.39 5.09 1.24
N ALA A 249 -29.33 4.18 1.00
CA ALA A 249 -30.12 3.53 2.05
C ALA A 249 -29.26 2.78 3.07
N ARG A 250 -28.12 2.21 2.67
CA ARG A 250 -27.17 1.52 3.57
C ARG A 250 -26.78 2.33 4.81
N CYS A 251 -26.73 3.66 4.67
CA CYS A 251 -26.40 4.59 5.76
C CYS A 251 -27.65 5.34 6.26
N HIS A 252 -28.55 5.71 5.35
CA HIS A 252 -29.68 6.60 5.64
C HIS A 252 -31.01 5.87 5.94
N THR A 253 -31.04 4.55 5.89
CA THR A 253 -32.21 3.72 6.21
C THR A 253 -31.79 2.63 7.18
N GLN A 254 -32.30 2.65 8.42
CA GLN A 254 -32.03 1.59 9.38
C GLN A 254 -32.48 0.24 8.82
N GLY A 255 -31.57 -0.74 8.89
CA GLY A 255 -31.79 -2.11 8.46
C GLY A 255 -31.64 -2.40 6.97
N ALA A 256 -31.39 -1.38 6.14
CA ALA A 256 -31.12 -1.59 4.71
C ALA A 256 -29.91 -2.49 4.46
N SER A 257 -28.84 -2.35 5.28
CA SER A 257 -27.61 -3.15 5.13
C SER A 257 -27.79 -4.64 5.42
N TYR A 258 -28.92 -5.08 5.98
CA TYR A 258 -29.22 -6.49 6.25
C TYR A 258 -30.63 -6.91 5.82
N GLY A 259 -31.19 -6.21 4.83
CA GLY A 259 -32.45 -6.60 4.17
C GLY A 259 -33.72 -6.40 5.01
N GLN A 260 -33.67 -5.59 6.05
CA GLN A 260 -34.83 -5.25 6.90
C GLN A 260 -34.99 -3.72 7.00
N PRO A 261 -35.12 -3.01 5.85
CA PRO A 261 -35.25 -1.56 5.87
C PRO A 261 -36.51 -1.14 6.64
N THR A 262 -36.36 -0.10 7.44
CA THR A 262 -37.45 0.52 8.21
C THR A 262 -38.03 1.72 7.45
N VAL A 263 -37.81 2.94 7.94
CA VAL A 263 -38.24 4.17 7.26
C VAL A 263 -37.16 4.56 6.26
N GLN A 264 -37.53 4.60 4.97
CA GLN A 264 -36.63 5.04 3.91
C GLN A 264 -36.15 6.47 4.17
N GLY A 265 -34.84 6.67 4.28
CA GLY A 265 -34.25 7.96 4.63
C GLY A 265 -34.39 8.36 6.09
N GLY A 266 -35.00 7.54 6.95
CA GLY A 266 -35.25 7.85 8.37
C GLY A 266 -33.99 7.90 9.26
N GLY A 267 -32.80 7.75 8.68
CA GLY A 267 -31.52 7.77 9.37
C GLY A 267 -31.12 6.42 9.96
N ALA A 268 -29.81 6.29 10.20
CA ALA A 268 -29.19 5.19 10.95
C ALA A 268 -27.74 5.54 11.27
N LEU A 269 -26.81 5.11 10.40
CA LEU A 269 -25.41 5.54 10.45
C LEU A 269 -25.25 6.96 9.91
N GLY A 270 -26.01 7.29 8.86
CA GLY A 270 -26.16 8.63 8.31
C GLY A 270 -27.36 9.36 8.93
N PRO A 271 -27.43 10.70 8.77
CA PRO A 271 -28.53 11.50 9.28
C PRO A 271 -29.88 11.14 8.64
N ASP A 272 -30.96 11.46 9.34
CA ASP A 272 -32.32 11.47 8.81
C ASP A 272 -32.45 12.51 7.67
N LEU A 273 -33.03 12.08 6.57
CA LEU A 273 -33.26 12.84 5.34
C LEU A 273 -34.72 13.27 5.17
N THR A 274 -35.62 12.77 6.00
CA THR A 274 -37.07 12.94 5.89
C THR A 274 -37.56 14.26 6.50
N GLY A 275 -38.85 14.57 6.30
CA GLY A 275 -39.52 15.66 7.02
C GLY A 275 -38.90 17.03 6.74
N GLY A 276 -38.39 17.21 5.52
CA GLY A 276 -37.71 18.42 5.08
C GLY A 276 -36.34 18.66 5.72
N ALA A 277 -35.75 17.67 6.40
CA ALA A 277 -34.39 17.78 6.95
C ALA A 277 -33.36 18.09 5.85
N THR A 278 -33.45 17.37 4.73
CA THR A 278 -32.62 17.60 3.54
C THR A 278 -32.77 19.02 3.00
N LEU A 279 -34.00 19.55 2.93
CA LEU A 279 -34.27 20.90 2.43
C LEU A 279 -33.73 21.99 3.35
N ARG A 280 -33.75 21.78 4.67
CA ARG A 280 -33.14 22.71 5.64
C ARG A 280 -31.62 22.71 5.54
N GLN A 281 -31.01 21.54 5.33
CA GLN A 281 -29.55 21.43 5.19
C GLN A 281 -29.06 21.98 3.84
N PHE A 282 -29.82 21.73 2.77
CA PHE A 282 -29.53 22.17 1.40
C PHE A 282 -30.70 22.97 0.80
N PRO A 283 -30.79 24.28 1.10
CA PRO A 283 -31.87 25.13 0.59
C PRO A 283 -31.97 25.18 -0.93
N THR A 284 -30.84 25.08 -1.64
CA THR A 284 -30.85 25.00 -3.12
C THR A 284 -30.53 23.58 -3.59
N VAL A 285 -31.16 23.18 -4.70
CA VAL A 285 -30.87 21.91 -5.37
C VAL A 285 -29.38 21.80 -5.72
N GLN A 286 -28.77 22.90 -6.17
CA GLN A 286 -27.36 22.93 -6.54
C GLN A 286 -26.43 22.60 -5.37
N GLN A 287 -26.74 23.05 -4.15
CA GLN A 287 -25.94 22.70 -2.97
C GLN A 287 -25.99 21.19 -2.68
N GLN A 288 -27.15 20.57 -2.86
CA GLN A 288 -27.31 19.12 -2.68
C GLN A 288 -26.62 18.33 -3.80
N LEU A 289 -26.74 18.78 -5.06
CA LEU A 289 -26.02 18.18 -6.20
C LEU A 289 -24.51 18.18 -5.94
N THR A 290 -23.92 19.33 -5.59
CA THR A 290 -22.49 19.41 -5.26
C THR A 290 -22.11 18.50 -4.10
N TRP A 291 -22.95 18.41 -3.06
CA TRP A 291 -22.69 17.52 -1.93
C TRP A 291 -22.66 16.04 -2.32
N ILE A 292 -23.62 15.57 -3.11
CA ILE A 292 -23.66 14.17 -3.57
C ILE A 292 -22.54 13.87 -4.58
N THR A 293 -22.20 14.83 -5.45
CA THR A 293 -21.14 14.65 -6.46
C THR A 293 -19.75 14.57 -5.85
N GLU A 294 -19.41 15.48 -4.93
CA GLU A 294 -18.03 15.71 -4.50
C GLU A 294 -17.80 15.51 -3.00
N THR A 295 -18.83 15.71 -2.17
CA THR A 295 -18.75 15.87 -0.70
C THR A 295 -17.72 16.92 -0.25
N ALA A 296 -17.72 17.28 1.03
CA ALA A 296 -16.66 18.11 1.61
C ALA A 296 -15.61 17.21 2.30
N PRO A 297 -14.31 17.57 2.26
CA PRO A 297 -13.27 16.89 3.03
C PRO A 297 -13.59 16.84 4.53
N PHE A 298 -13.00 15.89 5.25
CA PHE A 298 -13.15 15.78 6.70
C PHE A 298 -12.88 17.13 7.41
N GLY A 299 -13.81 17.54 8.27
CA GLY A 299 -13.71 18.79 9.03
C GLY A 299 -14.18 20.05 8.28
N GLU A 300 -14.44 19.96 6.97
CA GLU A 300 -14.89 21.10 6.17
C GLU A 300 -16.41 21.28 6.22
N GLN A 301 -16.83 22.54 6.03
CA GLN A 301 -18.25 22.90 6.05
C GLN A 301 -18.97 22.44 4.77
N TYR A 302 -20.22 22.00 4.93
CA TYR A 302 -21.15 21.77 3.83
C TYR A 302 -22.58 22.21 4.18
N GLY A 303 -23.37 22.53 3.15
CA GLY A 303 -24.75 23.02 3.33
C GLY A 303 -24.82 24.26 4.25
N GLN A 304 -25.92 24.39 4.99
CA GLN A 304 -26.12 25.56 5.86
C GLN A 304 -25.21 25.57 7.10
N ARG A 305 -24.97 24.40 7.74
CA ARG A 305 -24.17 24.26 8.97
C ARG A 305 -23.58 22.85 9.19
N GLY A 306 -23.47 22.05 8.14
CA GLY A 306 -22.89 20.71 8.25
C GLY A 306 -21.38 20.77 8.35
N ILE A 307 -20.77 19.87 9.12
CA ILE A 307 -19.33 19.63 9.11
C ILE A 307 -19.11 18.20 8.66
N SER A 308 -18.33 17.99 7.61
CA SER A 308 -18.14 16.67 7.04
C SER A 308 -17.38 15.78 8.03
N SER A 309 -17.92 14.58 8.24
CA SER A 309 -17.29 13.54 9.05
C SER A 309 -16.34 12.65 8.26
N GLY A 310 -16.19 12.88 6.94
CA GLY A 310 -15.45 11.98 6.03
C GLY A 310 -16.12 10.61 5.81
N ARG A 311 -17.29 10.36 6.43
CA ARG A 311 -18.01 9.07 6.35
C ARG A 311 -19.03 9.02 5.21
N MET A 312 -19.47 10.17 4.72
CA MET A 312 -20.37 10.25 3.57
C MET A 312 -19.53 10.13 2.30
N PRO A 313 -19.73 9.09 1.47
CA PRO A 313 -19.04 8.98 0.21
C PRO A 313 -19.52 10.03 -0.79
N PHE A 314 -18.64 10.38 -1.73
CA PHE A 314 -19.01 11.09 -2.95
C PHE A 314 -19.35 10.09 -4.06
N PHE A 315 -20.14 10.54 -5.05
CA PHE A 315 -20.67 9.65 -6.08
C PHE A 315 -20.36 10.09 -7.52
N GLY A 316 -19.66 11.21 -7.70
CA GLY A 316 -19.33 11.78 -9.02
C GLY A 316 -18.54 10.83 -9.94
N ASP A 317 -17.82 9.85 -9.39
CA ASP A 317 -17.09 8.84 -10.17
C ASP A 317 -17.84 7.52 -10.36
N THR A 318 -19.02 7.38 -9.73
CA THR A 318 -19.81 6.14 -9.79
C THR A 318 -21.19 6.31 -10.41
N LEU A 319 -21.74 7.53 -10.40
CA LEU A 319 -23.04 7.88 -10.98
C LEU A 319 -22.88 8.95 -12.06
N THR A 320 -23.79 8.98 -13.04
CA THR A 320 -23.87 10.08 -14.01
C THR A 320 -24.53 11.33 -13.39
N GLU A 321 -24.40 12.49 -14.03
CA GLU A 321 -25.05 13.72 -13.57
C GLU A 321 -26.57 13.59 -13.53
N GLU A 322 -27.17 12.88 -14.49
CA GLU A 322 -28.60 12.62 -14.53
C GLU A 322 -29.05 11.70 -13.39
N GLN A 323 -28.24 10.70 -13.04
CA GLN A 323 -28.50 9.82 -11.91
C GLN A 323 -28.40 10.57 -10.57
N ILE A 324 -27.37 11.41 -10.42
CA ILE A 324 -27.20 12.27 -9.24
C ILE A 324 -28.39 13.22 -9.13
N LYS A 325 -28.83 13.83 -10.24
CA LYS A 325 -30.03 14.66 -10.24
C LYS A 325 -31.28 13.87 -9.84
N ALA A 326 -31.46 12.67 -10.37
CA ALA A 326 -32.63 11.85 -10.06
C ALA A 326 -32.71 11.48 -8.57
N VAL A 327 -31.59 11.08 -7.96
CA VAL A 327 -31.58 10.76 -6.52
C VAL A 327 -31.75 12.01 -5.66
N VAL A 328 -31.18 13.16 -6.06
CA VAL A 328 -31.40 14.44 -5.37
C VAL A 328 -32.87 14.85 -5.44
N ASP A 329 -33.51 14.74 -6.60
CA ASP A 329 -34.93 15.03 -6.74
C ASP A 329 -35.77 14.12 -5.82
N TYR A 330 -35.43 12.84 -5.73
CA TYR A 330 -36.10 11.88 -4.85
C TYR A 330 -35.88 12.19 -3.36
N GLU A 331 -34.64 12.43 -2.92
CA GLU A 331 -34.32 12.77 -1.52
C GLU A 331 -35.06 14.02 -1.04
N ARG A 332 -35.35 14.96 -1.95
CA ARG A 332 -36.10 16.18 -1.65
C ARG A 332 -37.60 15.96 -1.48
N THR A 333 -38.10 14.75 -1.78
CA THR A 333 -39.49 14.33 -1.55
C THR A 333 -39.70 13.54 -0.24
N LEU A 334 -38.61 13.15 0.44
CA LEU A 334 -38.62 12.43 1.72
C LEU A 334 -38.97 13.36 2.90
#